data_AF-A8P8A3-F1
#
_entry.id   AF-A8P8A3-F1
#
_cell.length_a   1.000
_cell.length_b   1.000
_cell.length_c   1.000
_cell.angle_alpha   90.00
_cell.angle_beta   90.00
_cell.angle_gamma   90.00
#
_symmetry.space_group_name_H-M   'P 1'
#
loop_
_entity.id
_entity.type
_entity.pdbx_description
1 polymer ?
#
loop_
_entity_poly.entity_id
_entity_poly.type
_entity_poly.pdbx_seq_one_letter_code
_entity_poly.pdbx_strand_id
1 'polypeptide(L)'
;MRTQGPLVTIPEIKGHLALLCAFSDLKKQVQEADLHDIPNVPSEPEKRWAWFVHMSAERFDRWVKALAETDWLKPIETTLPPLDILMVLHSYLLNPRWYAEDMARLDCITSLQGIGEKFAKNLVRISIKGVGE
;
A
#
# COMPACT_ATOMS: atom_id res chain seq x y z
N MET A 1 -9.86 21.97 22.15
CA MET A 1 -9.63 20.52 22.14
C MET A 1 -8.18 20.28 22.54
N ARG A 2 -7.91 19.77 23.75
CA ARG A 2 -6.55 19.43 24.22
C ARG A 2 -6.35 17.93 24.00
N THR A 3 -5.30 17.54 23.28
CA THR A 3 -4.91 16.14 23.12
C THR A 3 -4.14 15.70 24.38
N GLN A 4 -4.40 14.49 24.89
CA GLN A 4 -3.75 13.98 26.12
C GLN A 4 -2.32 13.46 25.90
N GLY A 5 -1.74 13.71 24.72
CA GLY A 5 -0.43 13.24 24.32
C GLY A 5 -0.22 13.37 22.80
N PRO A 6 0.91 12.88 22.29
CA PRO A 6 1.16 12.75 20.85
C PRO A 6 0.09 11.87 20.21
N LEU A 7 -0.46 12.30 19.06
CA LEU A 7 -1.43 11.53 18.30
C LEU A 7 -0.81 10.31 17.59
N VAL A 8 0.51 10.33 17.43
CA VAL A 8 1.30 9.27 16.80
C VAL A 8 2.50 8.98 17.69
N THR A 9 2.80 7.71 17.90
CA THR A 9 3.86 7.18 18.73
C THR A 9 5.13 6.92 17.92
N ILE A 10 6.29 6.84 18.60
CA ILE A 10 7.58 6.54 17.94
C ILE A 10 7.54 5.20 17.16
N PRO A 11 6.96 4.10 17.68
CA PRO A 11 6.85 2.86 16.93
C PRO A 11 6.01 3.00 15.64
N GLU A 12 4.93 3.77 15.65
CA GLU A 12 4.11 4.04 14.46
C GLU A 12 4.91 4.81 13.39
N ILE A 13 5.68 5.82 13.81
CA ILE A 13 6.56 6.57 12.91
C ILE A 13 7.62 5.63 12.29
N LYS A 14 8.25 4.77 13.08
CA LYS A 14 9.25 3.81 12.57
C LYS A 14 8.64 2.85 11.56
N GLY A 15 7.46 2.32 11.82
CA GLY A 15 6.75 1.44 10.90
C GLY A 15 6.38 2.13 9.59
N HIS A 16 5.90 3.37 9.67
CA HIS A 16 5.60 4.17 8.47
C HIS A 16 6.87 4.48 7.66
N LEU A 17 7.98 4.84 8.30
CA LEU A 17 9.25 5.06 7.61
C LEU A 17 9.79 3.78 6.96
N ALA A 18 9.65 2.62 7.61
CA ALA A 18 10.04 1.34 7.04
C ALA A 18 9.23 1.02 5.77
N LEU A 19 7.92 1.32 5.78
CA LEU A 19 7.07 1.20 4.59
C LEU A 19 7.52 2.13 3.45
N LEU A 20 7.82 3.40 3.76
CA LEU A 20 8.33 4.35 2.77
C LEU A 20 9.70 3.92 2.21
N CYS A 21 10.54 3.33 3.04
CA CYS A 21 11.81 2.74 2.60
C CYS A 21 11.57 1.61 1.60
N ALA A 22 10.64 0.70 1.89
CA ALA A 22 10.27 -0.39 0.98
C ALA A 22 9.73 0.14 -0.37
N PHE A 23 8.93 1.21 -0.38
CA PHE A 23 8.47 1.83 -1.63
C PHE A 23 9.61 2.49 -2.41
N SER A 24 10.56 3.12 -1.71
CA SER A 24 11.77 3.68 -2.34
C SER A 24 12.61 2.61 -3.00
N ASP A 25 12.82 1.48 -2.31
CA ASP A 25 13.59 0.36 -2.86
C ASP A 25 12.86 -0.33 -4.00
N LEU A 26 11.53 -0.46 -3.93
CA LEU A 26 10.71 -0.92 -5.06
C LEU A 26 10.88 -0.01 -6.27
N LYS A 27 10.85 1.32 -6.09
CA LYS A 27 11.09 2.27 -7.19
C LYS A 27 12.46 2.06 -7.83
N LYS A 28 13.53 1.94 -7.02
CA LYS A 28 14.89 1.67 -7.54
C LYS A 28 14.95 0.37 -8.33
N GLN A 29 14.40 -0.71 -7.77
CA GLN A 29 14.36 -2.02 -8.44
C GLN A 29 13.67 -1.93 -9.80
N VAL A 30 12.51 -1.26 -9.88
CA VAL A 30 11.79 -1.07 -11.15
C VAL A 30 12.62 -0.23 -12.12
N GLN A 31 13.28 0.83 -11.66
CA GLN A 31 14.07 1.72 -12.50
C GLN A 31 15.35 1.08 -13.02
N GLU A 32 15.98 0.21 -12.25
CA GLU A 32 17.23 -0.47 -12.58
C GLU A 32 17.02 -1.85 -13.23
N ALA A 33 15.81 -2.39 -13.18
CA ALA A 33 15.50 -3.68 -13.78
C ALA A 33 15.76 -3.69 -15.28
N ASP A 34 16.43 -4.74 -15.73
CA ASP A 34 16.59 -5.05 -17.14
C ASP A 34 15.33 -5.78 -17.63
N LEU A 35 14.50 -5.07 -18.40
CA LEU A 35 13.18 -5.53 -18.84
C LEU A 35 13.07 -5.62 -20.37
N HIS A 36 14.19 -5.87 -21.06
CA HIS A 36 14.24 -5.94 -22.53
C HIS A 36 13.28 -7.00 -23.13
N ASP A 37 12.97 -8.05 -22.37
CA ASP A 37 12.05 -9.12 -22.79
C ASP A 37 10.57 -8.74 -22.68
N ILE A 38 10.23 -7.65 -21.98
CA ILE A 38 8.83 -7.26 -21.78
C ILE A 38 8.41 -6.29 -22.88
N PRO A 39 7.40 -6.63 -23.71
CA PRO A 39 6.97 -5.77 -24.79
C PRO A 39 6.39 -4.45 -24.25
N ASN A 40 6.67 -3.35 -24.94
CA ASN A 40 6.14 -2.00 -24.66
C ASN A 40 6.56 -1.38 -23.31
N VAL A 41 7.58 -1.91 -22.63
CA VAL A 41 8.10 -1.25 -21.42
C VAL A 41 8.96 -0.04 -21.82
N PRO A 42 8.72 1.15 -21.22
CA PRO A 42 9.54 2.32 -21.49
C PRO A 42 11.02 2.12 -21.11
N SER A 43 11.92 2.66 -21.95
CA SER A 43 13.37 2.62 -21.70
C SER A 43 13.83 3.64 -20.67
N GLU A 44 13.17 4.80 -20.58
CA GLU A 44 13.53 5.82 -19.58
C GLU A 44 13.04 5.45 -18.16
N PRO A 45 13.90 5.56 -17.11
CA PRO A 45 13.56 5.13 -15.75
C PRO A 45 12.30 5.76 -15.16
N GLU A 46 12.09 7.06 -15.33
CA GLU A 46 10.89 7.73 -14.80
C GLU A 46 9.62 7.34 -15.55
N LYS A 47 9.70 7.12 -16.88
CA LYS A 47 8.57 6.59 -17.66
C LYS A 47 8.25 5.15 -17.27
N ARG A 48 9.28 4.34 -17.00
CA ARG A 48 9.12 2.97 -16.50
C ARG A 48 8.45 2.94 -15.14
N TRP A 49 8.84 3.84 -14.23
CA TRP A 49 8.18 3.98 -12.94
C TRP A 49 6.70 4.38 -13.10
N ALA A 50 6.39 5.38 -13.92
CA ALA A 50 5.01 5.78 -14.19
C ALA A 50 4.17 4.63 -14.79
N TRP A 51 4.75 3.90 -15.74
CA TRP A 51 4.13 2.71 -16.32
C TRP A 51 3.86 1.62 -15.28
N PHE A 52 4.83 1.35 -14.40
CA PHE A 52 4.67 0.40 -13.30
C PHE A 52 3.56 0.81 -12.34
N VAL A 53 3.53 2.09 -11.90
CA VAL A 53 2.49 2.61 -11.01
C VAL A 53 1.11 2.48 -11.64
N HIS A 54 0.98 2.72 -12.95
CA HIS A 54 -0.28 2.50 -13.68
C HIS A 54 -0.73 1.04 -13.60
N MET A 55 0.18 0.09 -13.85
CA MET A 55 -0.10 -1.34 -13.71
C MET A 55 -0.45 -1.73 -12.27
N SER A 56 0.21 -1.15 -11.27
CA SER A 56 -0.13 -1.38 -9.86
C SER A 56 -1.53 -0.88 -9.50
N ALA A 57 -1.97 0.25 -10.06
CA ALA A 57 -3.34 0.74 -9.88
C ALA A 57 -4.39 -0.19 -10.51
N GLU A 58 -4.12 -0.70 -11.71
CA GLU A 58 -4.98 -1.72 -12.36
C GLU A 58 -5.01 -3.04 -11.56
N ARG A 59 -3.86 -3.47 -11.04
CA ARG A 59 -3.79 -4.65 -10.15
C ARG A 59 -4.54 -4.43 -8.85
N PHE A 60 -4.48 -3.22 -8.28
CA PHE A 60 -5.23 -2.83 -7.10
C PHE A 60 -6.73 -2.91 -7.36
N ASP A 61 -7.24 -2.34 -8.45
CA ASP A 61 -8.67 -2.41 -8.81
C ASP A 61 -9.16 -3.86 -8.93
N ARG A 62 -8.40 -4.73 -9.61
CA ARG A 62 -8.73 -6.16 -9.72
C ARG A 62 -8.69 -6.87 -8.39
N TRP A 63 -7.69 -6.57 -7.55
CA TRP A 63 -7.56 -7.14 -6.22
C TRP A 63 -8.75 -6.77 -5.35
N VAL A 64 -9.15 -5.49 -5.33
CA VAL A 64 -10.31 -5.02 -4.58
C VAL A 64 -11.59 -5.73 -5.02
N LYS A 65 -11.83 -5.84 -6.34
CA LYS A 65 -13.00 -6.55 -6.89
C LYS A 65 -13.03 -8.05 -6.58
N ALA A 66 -11.87 -8.65 -6.31
CA ALA A 66 -11.75 -10.06 -5.96
C ALA A 66 -11.90 -10.33 -4.46
N LEU A 67 -11.97 -9.29 -3.62
CA LEU A 67 -12.14 -9.44 -2.17
C LEU A 67 -13.53 -9.98 -1.85
N ALA A 68 -13.57 -11.03 -1.03
CA ALA A 68 -14.79 -11.50 -0.39
C ALA A 68 -15.15 -10.62 0.81
N GLU A 69 -16.43 -10.58 1.18
CA GLU A 69 -16.92 -9.91 2.40
C GLU A 69 -16.26 -10.42 3.69
N THR A 70 -15.71 -11.63 3.68
CA THR A 70 -15.06 -12.24 4.85
C THR A 70 -13.54 -12.06 4.86
N ASP A 71 -12.94 -11.50 3.80
CA ASP A 71 -11.48 -11.36 3.72
C ASP A 71 -10.95 -10.44 4.81
N TRP A 72 -11.68 -9.38 5.17
CA TRP A 72 -11.28 -8.51 6.26
C TRP A 72 -11.28 -9.22 7.62
N LEU A 73 -11.86 -10.43 7.79
CA LEU A 73 -11.80 -11.19 9.04
C LEU A 73 -10.49 -11.97 9.18
N LYS A 74 -9.85 -12.32 8.06
CA LYS A 74 -8.62 -13.12 8.04
C LYS A 74 -7.43 -12.38 8.69
N PRO A 75 -6.39 -13.10 9.16
CA PRO A 75 -5.17 -12.48 9.68
C PRO A 75 -4.51 -11.55 8.65
N ILE A 76 -3.96 -10.43 9.11
CA ILE A 76 -3.40 -9.40 8.22
C ILE A 76 -2.27 -9.96 7.34
N GLU A 77 -1.52 -10.93 7.86
CA GLU A 77 -0.43 -11.62 7.17
C GLU A 77 -0.92 -12.42 5.94
N THR A 78 -2.19 -12.84 5.95
CA THR A 78 -2.82 -13.59 4.85
C THR A 78 -3.60 -12.70 3.88
N THR A 79 -3.93 -11.48 4.29
CA THR A 79 -4.73 -10.52 3.51
C THR A 79 -3.89 -9.40 2.92
N LEU A 80 -2.64 -9.24 3.37
CA LEU A 80 -1.75 -8.20 2.87
C LEU A 80 -1.48 -8.45 1.38
N PRO A 81 -1.81 -7.48 0.52
CA PRO A 81 -1.50 -7.60 -0.88
C PRO A 81 0.02 -7.42 -1.12
N PRO A 82 0.52 -7.77 -2.31
CA PRO A 82 1.87 -7.43 -2.74
C PRO A 82 2.21 -5.94 -2.54
N LEU A 83 3.51 -5.65 -2.38
CA LEU A 83 4.01 -4.31 -2.02
C LEU A 83 3.56 -3.20 -2.97
N ASP A 84 3.41 -3.50 -4.26
CA ASP A 84 3.01 -2.53 -5.27
C ASP A 84 1.53 -2.13 -5.16
N ILE A 85 0.66 -3.10 -4.85
CA ILE A 85 -0.76 -2.85 -4.52
C ILE A 85 -0.86 -2.11 -3.19
N LEU A 86 0.00 -2.45 -2.22
CA LEU A 86 0.04 -1.78 -0.92
C LEU A 86 0.43 -0.30 -1.04
N MET A 87 1.32 0.04 -1.97
CA MET A 87 1.67 1.43 -2.29
C MET A 87 0.47 2.23 -2.81
N VAL A 88 -0.37 1.62 -3.66
CA VAL A 88 -1.61 2.26 -4.16
C VAL A 88 -2.61 2.44 -3.03
N LEU A 89 -2.82 1.40 -2.20
CA LEU A 89 -3.69 1.50 -1.02
C LEU A 89 -3.22 2.59 -0.06
N HIS A 90 -1.91 2.66 0.21
CA HIS A 90 -1.32 3.69 1.05
C HIS A 90 -1.61 5.09 0.50
N SER A 91 -1.36 5.29 -0.80
CA SER A 91 -1.61 6.57 -1.49
C SER A 91 -3.09 6.96 -1.44
N TYR A 92 -3.99 5.99 -1.54
CA TYR A 92 -5.43 6.21 -1.44
C TYR A 92 -5.86 6.62 -0.03
N LEU A 93 -5.28 6.01 1.01
CA LEU A 93 -5.51 6.36 2.42
C LEU A 93 -4.98 7.74 2.81
N LEU A 94 -4.03 8.33 2.06
CA LEU A 94 -3.54 9.69 2.31
C LEU A 94 -4.60 10.78 2.06
N ASN A 95 -5.68 10.47 1.34
CA ASN A 95 -6.85 11.34 1.22
C ASN A 95 -8.05 10.74 1.97
N PRO A 96 -8.12 10.91 3.30
CA PRO A 96 -9.11 10.24 4.14
C PRO A 96 -10.55 10.65 3.82
N ARG A 97 -10.76 11.84 3.24
CA ARG A 97 -12.09 12.30 2.83
C ARG A 97 -12.62 11.53 1.63
N TRP A 98 -11.82 11.44 0.56
CA TRP A 98 -12.22 10.68 -0.63
C TRP A 98 -12.34 9.19 -0.32
N TYR A 99 -11.40 8.65 0.45
CA TYR A 99 -11.49 7.26 0.90
C TYR A 99 -12.80 6.97 1.64
N ALA A 100 -13.17 7.80 2.63
CA ALA A 100 -14.41 7.63 3.38
C ALA A 100 -15.67 7.81 2.50
N GLU A 101 -15.66 8.77 1.57
CA GLU A 101 -16.76 8.97 0.63
C GLU A 101 -16.96 7.74 -0.28
N ASP A 102 -15.86 7.21 -0.83
CA ASP A 102 -15.92 6.05 -1.71
C ASP A 102 -16.36 4.78 -0.96
N MET A 103 -15.90 4.55 0.27
CA MET A 103 -16.38 3.43 1.10
C MET A 103 -17.89 3.50 1.36
N ALA A 104 -18.45 4.71 1.44
CA ALA A 104 -19.89 4.91 1.67
C ALA A 104 -20.73 4.83 0.38
N ARG A 105 -20.11 5.03 -0.79
CA ARG A 105 -20.81 5.07 -2.09
C ARG A 105 -20.70 3.78 -2.88
N LEU A 106 -19.65 3.00 -2.65
CA LEU A 106 -19.32 1.82 -3.44
C LEU A 106 -19.47 0.56 -2.59
N ASP A 107 -20.60 -0.15 -2.74
CA ASP A 107 -20.86 -1.38 -2.00
C ASP A 107 -19.81 -2.48 -2.27
N CYS A 108 -19.17 -2.45 -3.45
CA CYS A 108 -18.16 -3.43 -3.85
C CYS A 108 -16.81 -3.30 -3.13
N ILE A 109 -16.60 -2.26 -2.31
CA ILE A 109 -15.32 -2.02 -1.63
C ILE A 109 -15.45 -2.00 -0.11
N THR A 110 -16.59 -2.41 0.46
CA THR A 110 -16.79 -2.44 1.92
C THR A 110 -15.76 -3.32 2.64
N SER A 111 -15.35 -4.46 2.05
CA SER A 111 -14.25 -5.30 2.58
C SER A 111 -12.91 -4.56 2.66
N LEU A 112 -12.67 -3.62 1.73
CA LEU A 112 -11.46 -2.83 1.70
C LEU A 112 -11.36 -1.92 2.93
N GLN A 113 -12.50 -1.40 3.42
CA GLN A 113 -12.53 -0.58 4.63
C GLN A 113 -11.91 -1.31 5.82
N GLY A 114 -12.36 -2.55 6.08
CA GLY A 114 -11.84 -3.36 7.18
C GLY A 114 -10.36 -3.71 7.02
N ILE A 115 -9.90 -3.97 5.79
CA ILE A 115 -8.48 -4.23 5.50
C ILE A 115 -7.64 -2.96 5.70
N GLY A 116 -8.10 -1.80 5.24
CA GLY A 116 -7.41 -0.52 5.40
C GLY A 116 -7.24 -0.14 6.88
N GLU A 117 -8.27 -0.33 7.69
CA GLU A 117 -8.18 -0.13 9.14
C GLU A 117 -7.20 -1.10 9.82
N LYS A 118 -7.25 -2.38 9.44
CA LYS A 118 -6.30 -3.38 9.92
C LYS A 118 -4.87 -3.01 9.54
N PHE A 119 -4.65 -2.59 8.29
CA PHE A 119 -3.35 -2.16 7.82
C PHE A 119 -2.81 -0.99 8.64
N ALA A 120 -3.60 0.07 8.82
CA ALA A 120 -3.22 1.24 9.61
C ALA A 120 -2.83 0.87 11.05
N LYS A 121 -3.63 0.01 11.71
CA LYS A 121 -3.36 -0.48 13.08
C LYS A 121 -2.10 -1.36 13.16
N ASN A 122 -1.74 -2.04 12.09
CA ASN A 122 -0.59 -2.95 12.05
C ASN A 122 0.68 -2.31 11.49
N LEU A 123 0.68 -1.01 11.14
CA LEU A 123 1.89 -0.29 10.71
C LEU A 123 3.03 -0.43 11.73
N VAL A 124 2.73 -0.45 13.03
CA VAL A 124 3.71 -0.68 14.10
C VAL A 124 4.45 -2.01 13.98
N ARG A 125 3.79 -3.03 13.42
CA ARG A 125 4.35 -4.38 13.23
C ARG A 125 5.18 -4.50 11.97
N ILE A 126 5.11 -3.52 11.06
CA ILE A 126 5.97 -3.41 9.89
C ILE A 126 7.33 -2.89 10.36
N SER A 127 8.02 -3.66 11.21
CA SER A 127 9.33 -3.30 11.74
C SER A 127 10.39 -4.24 11.16
N ILE A 128 11.18 -3.66 10.26
CA ILE A 128 12.63 -3.84 10.08
C ILE A 128 13.14 -5.27 10.33
N LYS A 129 12.94 -6.16 9.36
CA LYS A 129 13.97 -7.17 9.08
C LYS A 129 14.96 -6.52 8.11
N GLY A 130 16.03 -5.92 8.64
CA GLY A 130 17.05 -5.30 7.78
C GLY A 130 18.04 -4.33 8.41
N VAL A 131 18.16 -4.25 9.75
CA VAL A 131 19.36 -3.63 10.37
C VAL A 131 19.77 -4.52 11.54
N GLY A 132 20.66 -5.45 11.24
CA GLY A 132 21.23 -6.39 12.20
C GLY A 132 22.21 -7.29 11.47
N GLU A 133 23.40 -6.77 11.21
CA GLU A 133 24.72 -7.34 11.50
C GLU A 133 25.82 -6.39 11.01
#